data_AF-A0A418MG08-F1
#
_entry.id   AF-A0A418MG08-F1
#
_cell.length_a   1.000
_cell.length_b   1.000
_cell.length_c   1.000
_cell.angle_alpha   90.00
_cell.angle_beta   90.00
_cell.angle_gamma   90.00
#
_symmetry.space_group_name_H-M   'P 1'
#
loop_
_entity.id
_entity.type
_entity.pdbx_description
1 polymer ?
#
loop_
_entity_poly.entity_id
_entity_poly.type
_entity_poly.pdbx_seq_one_letter_code
_entity_poly.pdbx_strand_id
1 'polypeptide(L)'
;MERDIIFVPPELQRKPRQSLFQSFARAFIGLGYMVATERNARIHCLVAMVWFLVNMVVRPATYLVLEGVLAVFLVMGFEAVNTSVERVVDVAACGEWRTWAEHAKDTAAGSVLLATMAAVLTGIHVLAATWPWHWWLFTGKHWLGSAVACAGLLFILAMCFSAWRQREVYWIRS
;
A
#
# COMPACT_ATOMS: atom_id res chain seq x y z
N MET A 1 27.89 -55.42 8.85
CA MET A 1 26.86 -54.41 9.14
C MET A 1 27.40 -53.07 8.66
N GLU A 2 27.24 -52.80 7.37
CA GLU A 2 27.57 -51.51 6.76
C GLU A 2 26.36 -50.60 6.99
N ARG A 3 26.57 -49.45 7.64
CA ARG A 3 25.50 -48.46 7.78
C ARG A 3 25.38 -47.75 6.44
N ASP A 4 24.24 -47.89 5.77
CA ASP A 4 23.89 -47.05 4.63
C ASP A 4 23.92 -45.58 5.06
N ILE A 5 24.99 -44.89 4.69
CA ILE A 5 25.10 -43.45 4.82
C ILE A 5 24.13 -42.88 3.78
N ILE A 6 22.95 -42.44 4.23
CA ILE A 6 21.99 -41.73 3.39
C ILE A 6 22.71 -40.49 2.85
N PHE A 7 23.13 -40.54 1.58
CA PHE A 7 23.68 -39.40 0.87
C PHE A 7 22.55 -38.41 0.63
N VAL A 8 22.52 -37.34 1.44
CA VAL A 8 21.59 -36.22 1.23
C VAL A 8 22.26 -35.25 0.24
N PRO A 9 21.69 -35.02 -0.94
CA PRO A 9 22.20 -34.05 -1.92
C PRO A 9 22.47 -32.69 -1.26
N PRO A 10 23.52 -31.95 -1.66
CA PRO A 10 23.84 -30.62 -1.10
C PRO A 10 22.67 -29.63 -1.16
N GLU A 11 21.80 -29.81 -2.15
CA GLU A 11 20.58 -29.04 -2.43
C GLU A 11 19.50 -29.21 -1.34
N LEU A 12 19.50 -30.37 -0.67
CA LEU A 12 18.57 -30.75 0.38
C LEU A 12 19.12 -30.48 1.79
N GLN A 13 20.33 -29.90 1.90
CA GLN A 13 20.87 -29.46 3.17
C GLN A 13 20.05 -28.26 3.68
N ARG A 14 19.53 -28.36 4.92
CA ARG A 14 18.75 -27.27 5.53
C ARG A 14 19.59 -25.99 5.55
N LYS A 15 19.04 -24.93 4.93
CA LYS A 15 19.61 -23.59 5.01
C LYS A 15 19.80 -23.22 6.49
N PRO A 16 20.97 -22.72 6.90
CA PRO A 16 21.21 -22.36 8.31
C PRO A 16 20.15 -21.37 8.80
N ARG A 17 19.75 -21.50 10.07
CA ARG A 17 18.76 -20.61 10.69
C ARG A 17 19.22 -19.16 10.51
N GLN A 18 18.42 -18.38 9.80
CA GLN A 18 18.69 -16.96 9.60
C GLN A 18 18.57 -16.25 10.95
N SER A 19 19.47 -15.30 11.20
CA SER A 19 19.33 -14.45 12.39
C SER A 19 18.14 -13.51 12.22
N LEU A 20 17.55 -13.08 13.33
CA LEU A 20 16.44 -12.11 13.31
C LEU A 20 16.79 -10.86 12.51
N PHE A 21 18.01 -10.35 12.67
CA PHE A 21 18.51 -9.21 11.92
C PHE A 21 18.51 -9.46 10.40
N GLN A 22 18.93 -10.64 9.95
CA GLN A 22 18.90 -11.01 8.54
C GLN A 22 17.47 -11.08 7.99
N SER A 23 16.51 -11.57 8.79
CA SER A 23 15.09 -11.59 8.40
C SER A 23 14.52 -10.19 8.23
N PHE A 24 14.79 -9.28 9.18
CA PHE A 24 14.37 -7.87 9.06
C PHE A 24 15.02 -7.17 7.86
N ALA A 25 16.33 -7.34 7.67
CA ALA A 25 17.03 -6.75 6.53
C ALA A 25 16.42 -7.20 5.20
N ARG A 26 16.08 -8.48 5.07
CA ARG A 26 15.39 -9.02 3.88
C ARG A 26 14.00 -8.43 3.70
N ALA A 27 13.24 -8.28 4.78
CA ALA A 27 11.91 -7.66 4.73
C ALA A 27 12.00 -6.20 4.24
N PHE A 28 12.96 -5.42 4.74
CA PHE A 28 13.19 -4.04 4.27
C PHE A 28 13.62 -3.97 2.81
N ILE A 29 14.48 -4.87 2.35
CA ILE A 29 14.84 -4.97 0.93
C ILE A 29 13.59 -5.26 0.10
N GLY A 30 12.71 -6.15 0.55
CA GLY A 30 11.45 -6.45 -0.12
C GLY A 30 10.51 -5.25 -0.21
N LEU A 31 10.35 -4.50 0.89
CA LEU A 31 9.57 -3.27 0.90
C LEU A 31 10.17 -2.20 -0.03
N GLY A 32 11.48 -2.02 -0.01
CA GLY A 32 12.19 -1.10 -0.90
C GLY A 32 12.00 -1.47 -2.38
N TYR A 33 12.07 -2.77 -2.70
CA TYR A 33 11.81 -3.28 -4.05
C TYR A 33 10.37 -2.99 -4.50
N MET A 34 9.38 -3.26 -3.65
CA MET A 34 7.97 -2.96 -3.95
C MET A 34 7.78 -1.47 -4.24
N VAL A 35 8.28 -0.59 -3.38
CA VAL A 35 8.16 0.87 -3.57
C VAL A 35 8.91 1.33 -4.83
N ALA A 36 10.03 0.72 -5.18
CA ALA A 36 10.77 1.09 -6.39
C ALA A 36 10.06 0.65 -7.69
N THR A 37 9.37 -0.49 -7.67
CA THR A 37 8.80 -1.12 -8.87
C THR A 37 7.34 -0.74 -9.09
N GLU A 38 6.53 -0.71 -8.04
CA GLU A 38 5.09 -0.55 -8.15
C GLU A 38 4.67 0.93 -8.11
N ARG A 39 3.84 1.34 -9.07
CA ARG A 39 3.34 2.72 -9.14
C ARG A 39 2.39 3.04 -7.98
N ASN A 40 1.50 2.10 -7.65
CA ASN A 40 0.50 2.28 -6.60
C ASN A 40 1.17 2.38 -5.22
N ALA A 41 2.13 1.51 -4.90
CA ALA A 41 2.96 1.62 -3.70
C ALA A 41 3.59 3.03 -3.51
N ARG A 42 4.14 3.64 -4.57
CA ARG A 42 4.69 5.01 -4.50
C ARG A 42 3.63 6.06 -4.17
N ILE A 43 2.44 5.92 -4.76
CA ILE A 43 1.31 6.80 -4.49
C ILE A 43 0.87 6.68 -3.03
N HIS A 44 0.70 5.45 -2.53
CA HIS A 44 0.36 5.20 -1.13
C HIS A 44 1.41 5.77 -0.16
N CYS A 45 2.71 5.61 -0.44
CA CYS A 45 3.78 6.25 0.33
C CYS A 45 3.69 7.78 0.32
N LEU A 46 3.45 8.40 -0.84
CA LEU A 46 3.33 9.85 -0.95
C LEU A 46 2.13 10.37 -0.16
N VAL A 47 0.97 9.73 -0.29
CA VAL A 47 -0.26 10.09 0.45
C VAL A 47 -0.05 9.90 1.95
N ALA A 48 0.59 8.81 2.38
CA ALA A 48 0.94 8.58 3.77
C ALA A 48 1.86 9.69 4.31
N MET A 49 2.89 10.07 3.55
CA MET A 49 3.80 11.16 3.94
C MET A 49 3.06 12.49 4.10
N VAL A 50 2.17 12.84 3.15
CA VAL A 50 1.33 14.05 3.26
C VAL A 50 0.45 13.98 4.50
N TRP A 51 -0.19 12.84 4.77
CA TRP A 51 -1.01 12.64 5.96
C TRP A 51 -0.21 12.86 7.25
N PHE A 52 1.01 12.30 7.36
CA PHE A 52 1.88 12.52 8.52
C PHE A 52 2.24 14.00 8.69
N LEU A 53 2.61 14.70 7.61
CA LEU A 53 2.94 16.13 7.66
C LEU A 53 1.75 16.98 8.13
N VAL A 54 0.54 16.68 7.64
CA VAL A 54 -0.70 17.35 8.09
C VAL A 54 -0.94 17.11 9.58
N ASN A 55 -0.75 15.87 10.07
CA ASN A 55 -0.93 15.54 11.48
C ASN A 55 0.06 16.28 12.41
N MET A 56 1.27 16.59 11.95
CA MET A 56 2.23 17.38 12.73
C MET A 56 1.75 18.83 12.98
N VAL A 57 0.97 19.38 12.04
CA VAL A 57 0.41 20.75 12.13
C VAL A 57 -0.90 20.74 12.89
N VAL A 58 -1.83 19.84 12.53
CA VAL A 58 -3.18 19.76 13.12
C VAL A 58 -3.14 19.25 14.56
N ARG A 59 -2.18 18.37 14.88
CA ARG A 59 -1.98 17.76 16.21
C ARG A 59 -3.26 17.13 16.80
N PRO A 60 -3.88 16.17 16.09
CA PRO A 60 -5.01 15.42 16.64
C PRO A 60 -4.64 14.67 17.92
N ALA A 61 -5.67 14.22 18.64
CA ALA A 61 -5.50 13.33 19.77
C ALA A 61 -4.75 12.05 19.35
N THR A 62 -3.90 11.52 20.23
CA THR A 62 -3.00 10.40 19.92
C THR A 62 -3.73 9.18 19.36
N TYR A 63 -4.94 8.88 19.83
CA TYR A 63 -5.70 7.73 19.33
C TYR A 63 -6.10 7.86 17.85
N LEU A 64 -6.43 9.07 17.38
CA LEU A 64 -6.74 9.35 15.97
C LEU A 64 -5.50 9.23 15.08
N VAL A 65 -4.34 9.63 15.60
CA VAL A 65 -3.05 9.40 14.91
C VAL A 65 -2.79 7.90 14.77
N LEU A 66 -3.00 7.12 15.84
CA LEU A 66 -2.80 5.67 15.81
C LEU A 66 -3.75 4.97 14.82
N GLU A 67 -5.01 5.39 14.75
CA GLU A 67 -5.97 4.91 13.75
C GLU A 67 -5.47 5.12 12.32
N GLY A 68 -5.02 6.34 11.99
CA GLY A 68 -4.50 6.65 10.67
C GLY A 68 -3.17 5.94 10.35
N VAL A 69 -2.28 5.78 11.33
CA VAL A 69 -1.07 4.96 11.17
C VAL A 69 -1.45 3.52 10.84
N LEU A 70 -2.39 2.92 11.58
CA LEU A 70 -2.83 1.56 11.31
C LEU A 70 -3.43 1.43 9.90
N ALA A 71 -4.26 2.39 9.49
CA ALA A 71 -4.83 2.42 8.15
C ALA A 71 -3.74 2.46 7.06
N VAL A 72 -2.75 3.34 7.18
CA VAL A 72 -1.61 3.42 6.24
C VAL A 72 -0.85 2.10 6.16
N PHE A 73 -0.53 1.50 7.31
CA PHE A 73 0.21 0.23 7.35
C PHE A 73 -0.58 -0.92 6.75
N LEU A 74 -1.91 -0.95 6.95
CA LEU A 74 -2.77 -1.95 6.32
C LEU A 74 -2.76 -1.82 4.80
N VAL A 75 -2.92 -0.60 4.25
CA VAL A 75 -2.88 -0.40 2.80
C VAL A 75 -1.54 -0.85 2.22
N MET A 76 -0.43 -0.45 2.85
CA MET A 76 0.91 -0.87 2.42
C MET A 76 1.13 -2.38 2.53
N GLY A 77 0.57 -3.02 3.56
CA GLY A 77 0.60 -4.48 3.73
C GLY A 77 -0.16 -5.21 2.63
N PHE A 78 -1.39 -4.77 2.31
CA PHE A 78 -2.19 -5.34 1.23
C PHE A 78 -1.53 -5.12 -0.14
N GLU A 79 -0.93 -3.95 -0.37
CA GLU A 79 -0.16 -3.68 -1.59
C GLU A 79 1.02 -4.66 -1.72
N ALA A 80 1.77 -4.90 -0.64
CA ALA A 80 2.87 -5.88 -0.65
C ALA A 80 2.40 -7.31 -0.94
N VAL A 81 1.25 -7.70 -0.38
CA VAL A 81 0.63 -9.00 -0.68
C VAL A 81 0.18 -9.05 -2.14
N ASN A 82 -0.46 -8.00 -2.65
CA ASN A 82 -0.89 -7.91 -4.04
C ASN A 82 0.29 -8.09 -5.01
N THR A 83 1.37 -7.34 -4.81
CA THR A 83 2.61 -7.47 -5.60
C THR A 83 3.21 -8.87 -5.52
N SER A 84 3.16 -9.50 -4.34
CA SER A 84 3.66 -10.86 -4.15
C SER A 84 2.81 -11.89 -4.89
N VAL A 85 1.48 -11.76 -4.80
CA VAL A 85 0.52 -12.61 -5.53
C VAL A 85 0.70 -12.44 -7.04
N GLU A 86 0.81 -11.21 -7.53
CA GLU A 86 1.01 -10.92 -8.95
C GLU A 86 2.25 -11.65 -9.49
N ARG A 87 3.40 -11.56 -8.79
CA ARG A 87 4.63 -12.23 -9.22
C ARG A 87 4.56 -13.75 -9.11
N VAL A 88 3.94 -14.29 -8.06
CA VAL A 88 3.76 -15.75 -7.93
C VAL A 88 2.86 -16.30 -9.02
N VAL A 89 1.75 -15.60 -9.30
CA VAL A 89 0.79 -15.98 -10.35
C VAL A 89 1.44 -15.89 -11.73
N ASP A 90 2.24 -14.87 -12.01
CA ASP A 90 2.97 -14.73 -13.28
C ASP A 90 3.94 -15.89 -13.53
N VAL A 91 4.65 -16.32 -12.48
CA VAL A 91 5.55 -17.48 -12.57
C VAL A 91 4.76 -18.78 -12.71
N ALA A 92 3.66 -18.95 -11.97
CA ALA A 92 2.91 -20.20 -11.95
C ALA A 92 2.05 -20.42 -13.21
N ALA A 93 1.52 -19.36 -13.80
CA ALA A 93 0.62 -19.47 -14.93
C ALA A 93 1.34 -19.88 -16.22
N CYS A 94 2.64 -19.58 -16.36
CA CYS A 94 3.48 -19.86 -17.54
C CYS A 94 2.82 -19.53 -18.91
N GLY A 95 1.84 -18.61 -18.93
CA GLY A 95 1.03 -18.28 -20.11
C GLY A 95 -0.11 -19.25 -20.44
N GLU A 96 -0.22 -20.41 -19.78
CA GLU A 96 -1.23 -21.44 -20.08
C GLU A 96 -2.57 -21.19 -19.39
N TRP A 97 -2.56 -20.63 -18.17
CA TRP A 97 -3.74 -20.47 -17.32
C TRP A 97 -4.21 -19.02 -17.19
N ARG A 98 -4.29 -18.30 -18.33
CA ARG A 98 -4.52 -16.85 -18.37
C ARG A 98 -5.75 -16.39 -17.57
N THR A 99 -6.90 -17.03 -17.74
CA THR A 99 -8.15 -16.61 -17.06
C THR A 99 -8.07 -16.73 -15.54
N TRP A 100 -7.48 -17.82 -15.02
CA TRP A 100 -7.34 -18.00 -13.57
C TRP A 100 -6.32 -17.03 -12.97
N ALA A 101 -5.24 -16.76 -13.72
CA ALA A 101 -4.26 -15.76 -13.35
C ALA A 101 -4.86 -14.36 -13.25
N GLU A 102 -5.70 -13.99 -14.23
CA GLU A 102 -6.43 -12.71 -14.22
C GLU A 102 -7.37 -12.61 -13.01
N HIS A 103 -8.19 -13.62 -12.73
CA HIS A 103 -9.07 -13.63 -11.56
C HIS A 103 -8.32 -13.50 -10.23
N ALA A 104 -7.18 -14.18 -10.09
CA ALA A 104 -6.35 -14.09 -8.89
C ALA A 104 -5.77 -12.68 -8.70
N LYS A 105 -5.25 -12.07 -9.77
CA LYS A 105 -4.73 -10.69 -9.76
C LYS A 105 -5.82 -9.67 -9.47
N ASP A 106 -6.98 -9.80 -10.09
CA ASP A 106 -8.11 -8.89 -9.87
C ASP A 106 -8.63 -8.96 -8.43
N THR A 107 -8.69 -10.17 -7.86
CA THR A 107 -9.08 -10.36 -6.46
C THR A 107 -8.06 -9.74 -5.51
N ALA A 108 -6.76 -9.92 -5.78
CA ALA A 108 -5.69 -9.30 -5.00
C ALA A 108 -5.74 -7.78 -5.07
N ALA A 109 -5.93 -7.20 -6.26
CA ALA A 109 -6.12 -5.76 -6.44
C ALA A 109 -7.39 -5.25 -5.73
N GLY A 110 -8.46 -6.04 -5.75
CA GLY A 110 -9.69 -5.76 -5.01
C GLY A 110 -9.47 -5.65 -3.50
N SER A 111 -8.58 -6.46 -2.93
CA SER A 111 -8.23 -6.36 -1.50
C SER A 111 -7.51 -5.05 -1.15
N VAL A 112 -6.62 -4.56 -2.02
CA VAL A 112 -5.97 -3.25 -1.87
C VAL A 112 -6.99 -2.12 -1.96
N LEU A 113 -7.98 -2.23 -2.86
CA LEU A 113 -9.07 -1.27 -2.98
C LEU A 113 -9.89 -1.18 -1.68
N LEU A 114 -10.27 -2.31 -1.09
CA LEU A 114 -10.99 -2.34 0.18
C LEU A 114 -10.19 -1.71 1.31
N ALA A 115 -8.90 -2.03 1.42
CA ALA A 115 -8.00 -1.43 2.41
C ALA A 115 -7.87 0.08 2.21
N THR A 116 -7.73 0.53 0.96
CA THR A 116 -7.64 1.95 0.61
C THR A 116 -8.93 2.68 0.96
N MET A 117 -10.09 2.07 0.70
CA MET A 117 -11.38 2.65 1.07
C MET A 117 -11.52 2.77 2.60
N ALA A 118 -11.10 1.76 3.36
CA ALA A 118 -11.07 1.84 4.82
C ALA A 118 -10.12 2.95 5.32
N ALA A 119 -8.97 3.14 4.67
CA ALA A 119 -8.05 4.22 5.01
C ALA A 119 -8.63 5.61 4.69
N VAL A 120 -9.37 5.76 3.59
CA VAL A 120 -10.09 7.00 3.27
C VAL A 120 -11.16 7.29 4.32
N LEU A 121 -11.96 6.29 4.71
CA LEU A 121 -12.97 6.44 5.76
C LEU A 121 -12.34 6.81 7.11
N THR A 122 -11.19 6.21 7.44
CA THR A 122 -10.41 6.56 8.63
C THR A 122 -9.91 8.00 8.55
N GLY A 123 -9.39 8.44 7.39
CA GLY A 123 -8.99 9.82 7.17
C GLY A 123 -10.15 10.80 7.36
N ILE A 124 -11.34 10.49 6.84
CA ILE A 124 -12.56 11.28 7.04
C ILE A 124 -12.93 11.31 8.53
N HIS A 125 -12.88 10.17 9.22
CA HIS A 125 -13.15 10.09 10.66
C HIS A 125 -12.18 10.95 11.46
N VAL A 126 -10.87 10.84 11.22
CA VAL A 126 -9.84 11.66 11.86
C VAL A 126 -10.10 13.14 11.59
N LEU A 127 -10.41 13.52 10.35
CA LEU A 127 -10.72 14.90 10.01
C LEU A 127 -11.96 15.40 10.74
N ALA A 128 -13.05 14.62 10.78
CA ALA A 128 -14.30 14.97 11.45
C ALA A 128 -14.16 15.02 12.98
N ALA A 129 -13.42 14.09 13.58
CA ALA A 129 -13.17 14.03 15.03
C ALA A 129 -12.18 15.12 15.49
N THR A 130 -11.25 15.51 14.61
CA THR A 130 -10.33 16.63 14.82
C THR A 130 -10.91 17.95 14.31
N TRP A 131 -12.21 17.99 14.02
CA TRP A 131 -12.93 19.19 13.60
C TRP A 131 -13.56 19.89 14.82
N PRO A 132 -12.96 20.94 15.39
CA PRO A 132 -13.70 21.89 16.18
C PRO A 132 -14.56 22.77 15.26
N TRP A 133 -15.80 23.08 15.68
CA TRP A 133 -16.47 24.40 15.75
C TRP A 133 -15.92 25.67 15.02
N HIS A 134 -15.05 25.61 14.02
CA HIS A 134 -14.36 26.75 13.42
C HIS A 134 -14.62 26.89 11.92
N TRP A 135 -15.76 27.52 11.63
CA TRP A 135 -15.93 28.36 10.44
C TRP A 135 -14.78 29.38 10.21
N TRP A 136 -13.84 29.55 11.14
CA TRP A 136 -12.68 30.43 11.05
C TRP A 136 -11.70 30.09 9.90
N LEU A 137 -11.54 28.82 9.50
CA LEU A 137 -10.72 28.47 8.32
C LEU A 137 -11.35 28.91 6.99
N PHE A 138 -12.68 29.09 6.97
CA PHE A 138 -13.46 29.62 5.86
C PHE A 138 -13.85 31.10 6.06
N THR A 139 -13.43 31.75 7.15
CA THR A 139 -13.48 33.22 7.24
C THR A 139 -12.35 33.81 6.40
N GLY A 140 -12.57 34.96 5.76
CA GLY A 140 -11.62 35.60 4.83
C GLY A 140 -10.20 35.89 5.35
N LYS A 141 -9.88 35.54 6.60
CA LYS A 141 -8.57 35.68 7.24
C LYS A 141 -7.60 34.49 7.01
N HIS A 142 -8.08 33.29 6.64
CA HIS A 142 -7.25 32.07 6.54
C HIS A 142 -7.42 31.29 5.22
N TRP A 143 -7.39 32.00 4.09
CA TRP A 143 -7.54 31.44 2.72
C TRP A 143 -6.58 30.28 2.41
N LEU A 144 -5.39 30.26 3.01
CA LEU A 144 -4.37 29.23 2.80
C LEU A 144 -4.86 27.83 3.19
N GLY A 145 -5.57 27.70 4.32
CA GLY A 145 -6.02 26.39 4.81
C GLY A 145 -7.14 25.80 3.94
N SER A 146 -8.08 26.64 3.52
CA SER A 146 -9.12 26.26 2.56
C SER A 146 -8.52 25.87 1.19
N ALA A 147 -7.51 26.62 0.73
CA ALA A 147 -6.81 26.31 -0.51
C ALA A 147 -6.07 24.96 -0.44
N VAL A 148 -5.42 24.64 0.69
CA VAL A 148 -4.72 23.35 0.90
C VAL A 148 -5.70 22.18 0.94
N ALA A 149 -6.85 22.32 1.59
CA ALA A 149 -7.88 21.28 1.63
C ALA A 149 -8.48 21.01 0.24
N CYS A 150 -8.84 22.07 -0.50
CA CYS A 150 -9.31 21.96 -1.87
C CYS A 150 -8.24 21.37 -2.80
N ALA A 151 -6.97 21.78 -2.66
CA ALA A 151 -5.87 21.22 -3.42
C ALA A 151 -5.64 19.74 -3.10
N GLY A 152 -5.74 19.33 -1.83
CA GLY A 152 -5.67 17.93 -1.42
C GLY A 152 -6.80 17.08 -2.02
N LEU A 153 -8.04 17.59 -2.00
CA LEU A 153 -9.19 16.93 -2.62
C LEU A 153 -9.02 16.80 -4.14
N LEU A 154 -8.63 17.89 -4.81
CA LEU A 154 -8.36 17.88 -6.26
C LEU A 154 -7.19 16.97 -6.62
N PHE A 155 -6.16 16.90 -5.78
CA PHE A 155 -5.03 16.00 -5.96
C PHE A 155 -5.45 14.53 -5.85
N ILE A 156 -6.25 14.18 -4.84
CA ILE A 156 -6.82 12.83 -4.69
C ILE A 156 -7.69 12.47 -5.91
N LEU A 157 -8.57 13.39 -6.35
CA LEU A 157 -9.40 13.19 -7.53
C LEU A 157 -8.57 13.02 -8.81
N ALA A 158 -7.51 13.81 -8.98
CA ALA A 158 -6.59 13.71 -10.12
C ALA A 158 -5.78 12.40 -10.08
N MET A 159 -5.37 11.94 -8.88
CA MET A 159 -4.70 10.66 -8.70
C MET A 159 -5.63 9.51 -9.10
N CYS A 160 -6.88 9.48 -8.60
CA CYS A 160 -7.90 8.51 -8.96
C CYS A 160 -8.18 8.51 -10.47
N PHE A 161 -8.32 9.69 -11.08
CA PHE A 161 -8.51 9.83 -12.52
C PHE A 161 -7.29 9.31 -13.32
N SER A 162 -6.07 9.61 -12.87
CA SER A 162 -4.84 9.16 -13.54
C SER A 162 -4.61 7.64 -13.43
N ALA A 163 -5.09 7.02 -12.35
CA ALA A 163 -5.07 5.58 -12.16
C ALA A 163 -6.13 4.90 -13.04
N TRP A 164 -7.35 5.45 -13.10
CA TRP A 164 -8.42 4.99 -13.99
C TRP A 164 -8.00 5.08 -15.47
N ARG A 165 -7.42 6.20 -15.89
CA ARG A 165 -6.96 6.42 -17.28
C ARG A 165 -5.89 5.42 -17.71
N GLN A 166 -5.06 4.93 -16.79
CA GLN A 166 -4.05 3.92 -17.14
C GLN A 166 -4.64 2.51 -17.29
N ARG A 167 -5.82 2.22 -16.71
CA ARG A 167 -6.53 0.96 -16.97
C ARG A 167 -7.15 0.89 -18.37
N GLU A 168 -7.69 2.00 -18.90
CA GLU A 168 -8.29 2.00 -20.26
C GLU A 168 -7.27 1.73 -21.38
N VAL A 169 -6.00 2.15 -21.21
CA VAL A 169 -4.99 2.05 -22.26
C VAL A 169 -4.50 0.61 -22.50
N TYR A 170 -4.61 -0.28 -21.51
CA TYR A 170 -4.17 -1.68 -21.64
C TYR A 170 -5.17 -2.57 -22.39
N TRP A 171 -6.49 -2.32 -22.27
CA TRP A 171 -7.52 -3.12 -22.94
C TRP A 171 -7.65 -2.86 -24.44
N ILE A 172 -7.20 -1.70 -24.93
CA ILE A 172 -7.32 -1.32 -26.34
C ILE A 172 -6.17 -1.90 -27.18
N ARG A 173 -5.13 -2.48 -26.56
CA ARG A 173 -3.92 -3.00 -27.23
C ARG A 173 -3.67 -4.50 -27.06
N SER A 174 -4.57 -5.24 -26.43
CA SER A 174 -4.55 -6.71 -26.30
C SER A 174 -5.74 -7.32 -27.02
#